data_AF-A0A8T6RQX0-F1
#
_entry.id   AF-A0A8T6RQX0-F1
#
_cell.length_a   1.000
_cell.length_b   1.000
_cell.length_c   1.000
_cell.angle_alpha   90.00
_cell.angle_beta   90.00
_cell.angle_gamma   90.00
#
_symmetry.space_group_name_H-M   'P 1'
#
loop_
_entity.id
_entity.type
_entity.pdbx_description
1 polymer ?
#
loop_
_entity_poly.entity_id
_entity_poly.type
_entity_poly.pdbx_seq_one_letter_code
_entity_poly.pdbx_strand_id
1 'polypeptide(L)'
;MAASTDFEIRIEHPFAQISSNLLDFIKENIRKQIGIVTSYIEDEAFFNLSKAVQSEINKGNEERGIDFEIYSAIKNICDDRLRKYLDVLRREPVDDYQVNIIGKRVELMYYELIQKANDIKRDIGIMVRTSAKRFRKIAKPIYKNQDTVLNAQLLNLIDNPAEYSDMKILSQAKYLLDLYKQTEGGTVEFYIASCDYHFSPVKRGAFISKQVTDKIYSEFDIKCNFPDEVLNILKKEIK
;
A
#
# COMPACT_ATOMS: atom_id res chain seq x y z
N MET A 1 20.01 17.53 18.48
CA MET A 1 21.20 18.27 18.02
C MET A 1 21.36 18.02 16.54
N ALA A 2 21.60 19.08 15.78
CA ALA A 2 21.40 19.16 14.35
C ALA A 2 22.61 18.61 13.58
N ALA A 3 22.34 17.68 12.66
CA ALA A 3 23.22 17.34 11.53
C ALA A 3 22.50 17.70 10.21
N SER A 4 21.74 18.80 10.21
CA SER A 4 21.02 19.31 9.02
C SER A 4 21.38 20.75 8.67
N THR A 5 22.47 21.29 9.22
CA THR A 5 22.95 22.64 8.90
C THR A 5 24.00 22.65 7.79
N ASP A 6 24.63 21.53 7.47
CA ASP A 6 25.71 21.49 6.45
C ASP A 6 25.21 21.16 5.04
N PHE A 7 23.96 20.69 4.91
CA PHE A 7 23.32 20.43 3.62
C PHE A 7 21.90 21.04 3.65
N GLU A 8 21.68 22.17 2.95
CA GLU A 8 20.37 22.81 2.79
C GLU A 8 19.38 21.99 1.91
N ILE A 9 19.46 20.66 1.97
CA ILE A 9 18.67 19.77 1.13
C ILE A 9 17.46 19.28 1.93
N ARG A 10 16.29 19.78 1.58
CA ARG A 10 15.01 19.24 2.08
C ARG A 10 14.53 18.15 1.13
N ILE A 11 14.64 16.90 1.57
CA ILE A 11 14.03 15.76 0.88
C ILE A 11 12.67 15.48 1.50
N GLU A 12 11.62 15.60 0.70
CA GLU A 12 10.26 15.30 1.13
C GLU A 12 9.59 14.35 0.12
N HIS A 13 9.30 13.13 0.58
CA HIS A 13 8.58 12.16 -0.24
C HIS A 13 7.07 12.44 -0.14
N PRO A 14 6.29 12.36 -1.24
CA PRO A 14 4.86 12.71 -1.25
C PRO A 14 4.00 11.96 -0.21
N PHE A 15 4.41 10.74 0.16
CA PHE A 15 3.72 9.91 1.14
C PHE A 15 4.22 10.07 2.58
N ALA A 16 5.32 10.81 2.80
CA ALA A 16 5.94 10.92 4.12
C ALA A 16 4.99 11.54 5.15
N GLN A 17 4.31 12.64 4.79
CA GLN A 17 3.39 13.32 5.69
C GLN A 17 2.17 12.47 6.04
N ILE A 18 1.58 11.80 5.03
CA ILE A 18 0.38 10.97 5.19
C ILE A 18 0.67 9.81 6.16
N SER A 19 1.79 9.11 5.97
CA SER A 19 2.18 8.01 6.84
C SER A 19 2.61 8.47 8.24
N SER A 20 3.33 9.60 8.34
CA SER A 20 3.80 10.12 9.65
C SER A 20 2.64 10.47 10.57
N ASN A 21 1.57 11.09 10.05
CA ASN A 21 0.40 11.43 10.86
C ASN A 21 -0.26 10.21 11.52
N LEU A 22 -0.31 9.07 10.82
CA LEU A 22 -0.83 7.82 11.39
C LEU A 22 0.11 7.26 12.45
N LEU A 23 1.42 7.24 12.18
CA LEU A 23 2.42 6.72 13.11
C LEU A 23 2.52 7.56 14.38
N ASP A 24 2.45 8.89 14.26
CA ASP A 24 2.42 9.82 15.39
C ASP A 24 1.19 9.55 16.27
N PHE A 25 0.02 9.34 15.66
CA PHE A 25 -1.18 8.98 16.40
C PHE A 25 -1.06 7.63 17.12
N ILE A 26 -0.47 6.61 16.49
CA ILE A 26 -0.21 5.31 17.13
C ILE A 26 0.72 5.50 18.34
N LYS A 27 1.78 6.31 18.18
CA LYS A 27 2.74 6.63 19.24
C LYS A 27 2.06 7.34 20.42
N GLU A 28 1.18 8.31 20.17
CA GLU A 28 0.41 8.99 21.21
C GLU A 28 -0.53 8.03 21.96
N ASN A 29 -0.94 6.95 21.31
CA ASN A 29 -1.87 5.95 21.85
C ASN A 29 -1.19 4.60 22.14
N ILE A 30 0.11 4.58 22.45
CA ILE A 30 0.91 3.35 22.63
C ILE A 30 0.29 2.34 23.62
N ARG A 31 -0.39 2.83 24.68
CA ARG A 31 -1.05 1.99 25.69
C ARG A 31 -2.19 1.12 25.12
N LYS A 32 -2.75 1.52 23.98
CA LYS A 32 -3.85 0.80 23.32
C LYS A 32 -3.34 -0.28 22.34
N GLN A 33 -2.03 -0.37 22.10
CA GLN A 33 -1.40 -1.42 21.26
C GLN A 33 -2.01 -1.58 19.86
N ILE A 34 -2.34 -0.47 19.19
CA ILE A 34 -3.10 -0.44 17.93
C ILE A 34 -2.23 -0.76 16.69
N GLY A 35 -0.90 -0.76 16.84
CA GLY A 35 0.05 -0.99 15.75
C GLY A 35 0.77 -2.32 15.91
N ILE A 36 0.75 -3.14 14.86
CA ILE A 36 1.44 -4.44 14.81
C ILE A 36 2.50 -4.40 13.70
N VAL A 37 3.62 -5.07 13.93
CA VAL A 37 4.67 -5.25 12.93
C VAL A 37 5.24 -6.67 13.00
N THR A 38 5.65 -7.21 11.87
CA THR A 38 6.40 -8.47 11.78
C THR A 38 7.84 -8.17 11.33
N SER A 39 8.77 -9.10 11.55
CA SER A 39 10.16 -8.93 11.06
C SER A 39 10.23 -8.65 9.57
N TYR A 40 9.38 -9.33 8.77
CA TYR A 40 9.32 -9.11 7.33
C TYR A 40 8.85 -7.68 6.98
N ILE A 41 7.83 -7.15 7.67
CA ILE A 41 7.36 -5.78 7.45
C ILE A 41 8.43 -4.77 7.87
N GLU A 42 9.19 -5.02 8.95
CA GLU A 42 10.31 -4.17 9.34
C GLU A 42 11.38 -4.11 8.24
N ASP A 43 11.79 -5.26 7.71
CA ASP A 43 12.78 -5.35 6.63
C ASP A 43 12.32 -4.63 5.35
N GLU A 44 11.07 -4.88 4.93
CA GLU A 44 10.46 -4.20 3.77
C GLU A 44 10.35 -2.69 3.98
N ALA A 45 10.07 -2.23 5.21
CA ALA A 45 10.03 -0.80 5.51
C ALA A 45 11.40 -0.13 5.33
N PHE A 46 12.48 -0.73 5.84
CA PHE A 46 13.84 -0.20 5.64
C PHE A 46 14.27 -0.25 4.18
N PHE A 47 13.92 -1.33 3.47
CA PHE A 47 14.23 -1.47 2.05
C PHE A 47 13.53 -0.39 1.21
N ASN A 48 12.23 -0.19 1.41
CA ASN A 48 11.46 0.82 0.69
C ASN A 48 11.87 2.25 1.07
N LEU A 49 12.23 2.50 2.33
CA LEU A 49 12.79 3.78 2.75
C LEU A 49 14.11 4.08 2.02
N SER A 50 15.01 3.08 1.94
CA SER A 50 16.29 3.21 1.25
C SER A 50 16.11 3.51 -0.25
N LYS A 51 15.15 2.83 -0.89
CA LYS A 51 14.76 3.09 -2.28
C LYS A 51 14.18 4.49 -2.45
N ALA A 52 13.30 4.93 -1.56
CA ALA A 52 12.68 6.25 -1.61
C ALA A 52 13.73 7.37 -1.47
N VAL A 53 14.64 7.25 -0.50
CA VAL A 53 15.74 8.21 -0.32
C VAL A 53 16.63 8.27 -1.58
N GLN A 54 17.01 7.11 -2.13
CA GLN A 54 17.81 7.07 -3.36
C GLN A 54 17.09 7.73 -4.54
N SER A 55 15.79 7.44 -4.70
CA SER A 55 14.96 7.99 -5.77
C SER A 55 14.86 9.51 -5.67
N GLU A 56 14.64 10.06 -4.47
CA GLU A 56 14.55 11.51 -4.29
C GLU A 56 15.89 12.22 -4.49
N ILE A 57 17.01 11.63 -4.06
CA ILE A 57 18.34 12.21 -4.31
C ILE A 57 18.66 12.23 -5.81
N ASN A 58 18.36 11.13 -6.51
CA ASN A 58 18.61 11.02 -7.96
C ASN A 58 17.77 12.00 -8.80
N LYS A 59 16.66 12.52 -8.28
CA LYS A 59 15.86 13.56 -8.96
C LYS A 59 16.51 14.95 -8.88
N GLY A 60 17.40 15.17 -7.90
CA GLY A 60 17.94 16.48 -7.56
C GLY A 60 19.34 16.80 -8.10
N ASN A 61 20.18 15.80 -8.40
CA ASN A 61 21.61 16.00 -8.67
C ASN A 61 22.13 15.30 -9.95
N GLU A 62 22.98 15.99 -10.71
CA GLU A 62 23.74 15.42 -11.84
C GLU A 62 25.16 14.92 -11.45
N GLU A 63 25.65 15.23 -10.23
CA GLU A 63 27.03 14.96 -9.79
C GLU A 63 27.16 13.79 -8.78
N ARG A 64 27.43 12.60 -9.31
CA ARG A 64 27.50 11.30 -8.59
C ARG A 64 28.43 11.21 -7.36
N GLY A 65 29.41 12.10 -7.21
CA GLY A 65 30.45 11.99 -6.16
C GLY A 65 30.03 12.58 -4.82
N ILE A 66 29.31 13.70 -4.84
CA ILE A 66 28.74 14.38 -3.66
C ILE A 66 27.50 13.61 -3.16
N ASP A 67 26.89 12.81 -4.05
CA ASP A 67 25.69 12.04 -3.76
C ASP A 67 25.87 10.96 -2.69
N PHE A 68 27.07 10.37 -2.50
CA PHE A 68 27.24 9.27 -1.54
C PHE A 68 27.20 9.73 -0.08
N GLU A 69 27.93 10.80 0.27
CA GLU A 69 27.96 11.33 1.64
C GLU A 69 26.59 11.88 2.04
N ILE A 70 25.95 12.62 1.12
CA ILE A 70 24.59 13.14 1.29
C ILE A 70 23.59 11.99 1.44
N TYR A 71 23.67 10.98 0.57
CA TYR A 71 22.83 9.78 0.68
C TYR A 71 23.00 9.10 2.03
N SER A 72 24.24 8.86 2.46
CA SER A 72 24.52 8.20 3.73
C SER A 72 23.96 8.99 4.91
N ALA A 73 24.19 10.31 4.96
CA ALA A 73 23.70 11.17 6.02
C ALA A 73 22.16 11.18 6.09
N ILE A 74 21.49 11.38 4.95
CA ILE A 74 20.03 11.43 4.88
C ILE A 74 19.43 10.07 5.21
N LYS A 75 19.98 8.99 4.64
CA LYS A 75 19.53 7.62 4.93
C LYS A 75 19.62 7.32 6.42
N ASN A 76 20.72 7.66 7.08
CA ASN A 76 20.88 7.42 8.52
C ASN A 76 19.80 8.16 9.34
N ILE A 77 19.52 9.43 9.00
CA ILE A 77 18.46 10.21 9.67
C ILE A 77 17.08 9.57 9.45
N CYS A 78 16.80 9.12 8.23
CA CYS A 78 15.57 8.44 7.87
C CYS A 78 15.43 7.10 8.61
N ASP A 79 16.49 6.29 8.64
CA ASP A 79 16.53 4.99 9.34
C ASP A 79 16.30 5.19 10.85
N ASP A 80 16.95 6.17 11.47
CA ASP A 80 16.77 6.50 12.89
C ASP A 80 15.33 6.91 13.21
N ARG A 81 14.68 7.65 12.30
CA ARG A 81 13.26 8.01 12.45
C ARG A 81 12.35 6.79 12.30
N LEU A 82 12.61 5.93 11.31
CA LEU A 82 11.84 4.70 11.11
C LEU A 82 11.95 3.79 12.34
N ARG A 83 13.16 3.59 12.89
CA ARG A 83 13.38 2.82 14.13
C ARG A 83 12.50 3.31 15.27
N LYS A 84 12.44 4.63 15.49
CA LYS A 84 11.60 5.23 16.55
C LYS A 84 10.11 4.95 16.36
N TYR A 85 9.64 4.86 15.12
CA TYR A 85 8.25 4.46 14.85
C TYR A 85 8.04 2.96 15.03
N LEU A 86 8.97 2.12 14.57
CA LEU A 86 8.87 0.67 14.73
C LEU A 86 8.91 0.25 16.21
N ASP A 87 9.66 0.97 17.06
CA ASP A 87 9.77 0.68 18.49
C ASP A 87 8.47 0.90 19.28
N VAL A 88 7.49 1.64 18.73
CA VAL A 88 6.16 1.78 19.34
C VAL A 88 5.16 0.73 18.87
N LEU A 89 5.51 -0.05 17.85
CA LEU A 89 4.66 -1.12 17.32
C LEU A 89 4.88 -2.42 18.08
N ARG A 90 3.83 -3.21 18.19
CA ARG A 90 3.89 -4.55 18.77
C ARG A 90 4.46 -5.52 17.75
N ARG A 91 5.63 -6.08 18.05
CA ARG A 91 6.25 -7.12 17.23
C ARG A 91 5.52 -8.44 17.43
N GLU A 92 4.97 -8.99 16.36
CA GLU A 92 4.27 -10.27 16.36
C GLU A 92 5.02 -11.32 15.54
N PRO A 93 5.29 -12.51 16.10
CA PRO A 93 5.85 -13.62 15.34
C PRO A 93 4.80 -14.19 14.40
N VAL A 94 5.25 -14.81 13.31
CA VAL A 94 4.39 -15.51 12.35
C VAL A 94 4.93 -16.90 12.08
N ASP A 95 4.02 -17.86 11.88
CA ASP A 95 4.37 -19.20 11.41
C ASP A 95 4.48 -19.19 9.90
N ASP A 96 5.72 -19.25 9.38
CA ASP A 96 6.01 -19.24 7.95
C ASP A 96 5.29 -20.36 7.19
N TYR A 97 5.06 -21.52 7.80
CA TYR A 97 4.34 -22.61 7.14
C TYR A 97 2.87 -22.23 6.89
N GLN A 98 2.19 -21.68 7.90
CA GLN A 98 0.81 -21.22 7.77
C GLN A 98 0.70 -20.01 6.83
N VAL A 99 1.63 -19.06 6.94
CA VAL A 99 1.72 -17.90 6.05
C VAL A 99 1.87 -18.35 4.60
N ASN A 100 2.70 -19.36 4.31
CA ASN A 100 2.87 -19.89 2.96
C ASN A 100 1.59 -20.59 2.42
N ILE A 101 0.82 -21.27 3.28
CA ILE A 101 -0.47 -21.85 2.88
C ILE A 101 -1.46 -20.73 2.49
N ILE A 102 -1.54 -19.67 3.30
CA ILE A 102 -2.36 -18.50 3.01
C ILE A 102 -1.86 -17.80 1.74
N GLY A 103 -0.54 -17.72 1.55
CA GLY A 103 0.11 -17.11 0.39
C GLY A 103 -0.35 -17.70 -0.94
N LYS A 104 -0.56 -19.02 -1.02
CA LYS A 104 -1.12 -19.65 -2.23
C LYS A 104 -2.52 -19.15 -2.57
N ARG A 105 -3.34 -18.87 -1.54
CA ARG A 105 -4.69 -18.30 -1.74
C ARG A 105 -4.62 -16.84 -2.18
N VAL A 106 -3.71 -16.07 -1.58
CA VAL A 106 -3.48 -14.67 -1.96
C VAL A 106 -2.98 -14.57 -3.41
N GLU A 107 -2.03 -15.43 -3.80
CA GLU A 107 -1.53 -15.53 -5.18
C GLU A 107 -2.66 -15.84 -6.17
N LEU A 108 -3.49 -16.84 -5.85
CA LEU A 108 -4.65 -17.19 -6.68
C LEU A 108 -5.64 -16.01 -6.80
N MET A 109 -5.91 -15.29 -5.70
CA MET A 109 -6.78 -14.11 -5.72
C MET A 109 -6.24 -13.03 -6.69
N TYR A 110 -4.95 -12.69 -6.62
CA TYR A 110 -4.36 -11.71 -7.54
C TYR A 110 -4.37 -12.21 -8.99
N TYR A 111 -4.12 -13.51 -9.22
CA TYR A 111 -4.24 -14.10 -10.55
C TYR A 111 -5.66 -13.96 -11.13
N GLU A 112 -6.70 -14.27 -10.34
CA GLU A 112 -8.10 -14.08 -10.75
C GLU A 112 -8.43 -12.61 -11.07
N LEU A 113 -7.92 -11.67 -10.27
CA LEU A 113 -8.10 -10.23 -10.51
C LEU A 113 -7.45 -9.78 -11.82
N ILE A 114 -6.27 -10.30 -12.14
CA ILE A 114 -5.59 -10.03 -13.42
C ILE A 114 -6.38 -10.62 -14.60
N GLN A 115 -6.93 -11.83 -14.47
CA GLN A 115 -7.79 -12.40 -15.52
C GLN A 115 -9.03 -11.52 -15.76
N LYS A 116 -9.71 -11.12 -14.67
CA LYS A 116 -10.86 -10.20 -14.73
C LYS A 116 -10.50 -8.87 -15.39
N ALA A 117 -9.32 -8.33 -15.10
CA ALA A 117 -8.84 -7.09 -15.70
C ALA A 117 -8.61 -7.24 -17.22
N ASN A 118 -8.10 -8.39 -17.66
CA ASN A 118 -7.93 -8.70 -19.08
C ASN A 118 -9.27 -8.82 -19.82
N ASP A 119 -10.29 -9.40 -19.19
CA ASP A 119 -11.61 -9.51 -19.79
C ASP A 119 -12.28 -8.14 -19.96
N ILE A 120 -12.12 -7.22 -19.00
CA ILE A 120 -12.56 -5.82 -19.15
C ILE A 120 -11.93 -5.16 -20.39
N LYS A 121 -10.63 -5.35 -20.62
CA LYS A 121 -9.96 -4.81 -21.82
C LYS A 121 -10.55 -5.37 -23.13
N ARG A 122 -10.99 -6.63 -23.12
CA ARG A 122 -11.63 -7.28 -24.28
C ARG A 122 -13.03 -6.71 -24.55
N ASP A 123 -13.82 -6.50 -23.50
CA ASP A 123 -15.20 -6.02 -23.60
C ASP A 123 -15.30 -4.62 -24.23
N ILE A 124 -14.36 -3.71 -23.92
CA ILE A 124 -14.27 -2.40 -24.58
C ILE A 124 -14.17 -2.56 -26.10
N GLY A 125 -13.37 -3.53 -26.56
CA GLY A 125 -13.22 -3.84 -27.97
C GLY A 125 -14.54 -4.27 -28.62
N ILE A 126 -15.38 -5.00 -27.88
CA ILE A 126 -16.70 -5.45 -28.33
C ILE A 126 -17.69 -4.29 -28.36
N MET A 127 -17.78 -3.49 -27.29
CA MET A 127 -18.69 -2.34 -27.20
C MET A 127 -18.44 -1.29 -28.30
N VAL A 128 -17.17 -1.05 -28.64
CA VAL A 128 -16.81 -0.16 -29.76
C VAL A 128 -17.25 -0.73 -31.11
N ARG A 129 -17.21 -2.05 -31.29
CA ARG A 129 -17.64 -2.71 -32.54
C ARG A 129 -19.16 -2.73 -32.69
N THR A 130 -19.90 -2.92 -31.61
CA THR A 130 -21.37 -2.92 -31.58
C THR A 130 -21.97 -1.53 -31.72
N SER A 131 -21.21 -0.48 -31.40
CA SER A 131 -21.59 0.92 -31.66
C SER A 131 -21.81 1.21 -33.16
N ALA A 132 -22.77 2.08 -33.46
CA ALA A 132 -23.07 2.49 -34.84
C ALA A 132 -21.81 3.04 -35.54
N LYS A 133 -21.57 2.64 -36.80
CA LYS A 133 -20.31 2.90 -37.54
C LYS A 133 -19.83 4.35 -37.46
N ARG A 134 -20.74 5.32 -37.62
CA ARG A 134 -20.44 6.76 -37.58
C ARG A 134 -19.96 7.28 -36.22
N PHE A 135 -20.36 6.61 -35.14
CA PHE A 135 -20.03 7.03 -33.77
C PHE A 135 -18.85 6.25 -33.17
N ARG A 136 -18.34 5.20 -33.82
CA ARG A 136 -17.25 4.37 -33.25
C ARG A 136 -16.00 5.17 -32.88
N LYS A 137 -15.65 6.19 -33.67
CA LYS A 137 -14.51 7.08 -33.37
C LYS A 137 -14.70 7.89 -32.09
N ILE A 138 -15.93 8.23 -31.75
CA ILE A 138 -16.30 9.00 -30.54
C ILE A 138 -16.57 8.06 -29.36
N ALA A 139 -17.21 6.91 -29.60
CA ALA A 139 -17.52 5.92 -28.58
C ALA A 139 -16.25 5.30 -27.96
N LYS A 140 -15.21 5.05 -28.78
CA LYS A 140 -13.95 4.46 -28.32
C LYS A 140 -13.28 5.24 -27.17
N PRO A 141 -13.00 6.55 -27.28
CA PRO A 141 -12.42 7.31 -26.18
C PRO A 141 -13.36 7.41 -24.97
N ILE A 142 -14.69 7.46 -25.17
CA ILE A 142 -15.66 7.50 -24.07
C ILE A 142 -15.61 6.21 -23.24
N TYR A 143 -15.76 5.05 -23.87
CA TYR A 143 -15.73 3.77 -23.16
C TYR A 143 -14.37 3.53 -22.51
N LYS A 144 -13.28 3.84 -23.21
CA LYS A 144 -11.94 3.74 -22.64
C LYS A 144 -11.80 4.61 -21.38
N ASN A 145 -12.23 5.88 -21.43
CA ASN A 145 -12.13 6.77 -20.29
C ASN A 145 -13.00 6.30 -19.11
N GLN A 146 -14.24 5.90 -19.37
CA GLN A 146 -15.15 5.39 -18.33
C GLN A 146 -14.55 4.17 -17.62
N ASP A 147 -14.09 3.17 -18.38
CA ASP A 147 -13.55 1.94 -17.79
C ASP A 147 -12.21 2.17 -17.10
N THR A 148 -11.35 3.05 -17.65
CA THR A 148 -10.08 3.38 -16.98
C THR A 148 -10.26 4.06 -15.63
N VAL A 149 -11.37 4.77 -15.44
CA VAL A 149 -11.68 5.42 -14.16
C VAL A 149 -12.36 4.43 -13.22
N LEU A 150 -13.36 3.68 -13.69
CA LEU A 150 -14.11 2.75 -12.86
C LEU A 150 -13.27 1.55 -12.43
N ASN A 151 -12.41 1.03 -13.30
CA ASN A 151 -11.60 -0.17 -13.09
C ASN A 151 -10.11 0.13 -12.86
N ALA A 152 -9.80 1.32 -12.36
CA ALA A 152 -8.42 1.79 -12.22
C ALA A 152 -7.51 0.81 -11.45
N GLN A 153 -7.96 0.25 -10.32
CA GLN A 153 -7.17 -0.73 -9.57
C GLN A 153 -6.89 -2.01 -10.37
N LEU A 154 -7.91 -2.57 -11.03
CA LEU A 154 -7.76 -3.79 -11.84
C LEU A 154 -6.84 -3.56 -13.03
N LEU A 155 -6.98 -2.41 -13.69
CA LEU A 155 -6.15 -2.08 -14.85
C LEU A 155 -4.70 -1.82 -14.45
N ASN A 156 -4.46 -1.20 -13.29
CA ASN A 156 -3.13 -1.03 -12.73
C ASN A 156 -2.45 -2.39 -12.44
N LEU A 157 -3.20 -3.42 -12.00
CA LEU A 157 -2.65 -4.76 -11.78
C LEU A 157 -2.11 -5.43 -13.04
N ILE A 158 -2.59 -5.04 -14.23
CA ILE A 158 -2.04 -5.58 -15.49
C ILE A 158 -0.65 -5.00 -15.74
N ASP A 159 -0.50 -3.70 -15.55
CA ASP A 159 0.74 -2.99 -15.88
C ASP A 159 1.76 -3.11 -14.74
N ASN A 160 1.28 -3.26 -13.51
CA ASN A 160 2.08 -3.46 -12.30
C ASN A 160 1.41 -4.53 -11.40
N PRO A 161 1.71 -5.81 -11.65
CA PRO A 161 1.18 -6.90 -10.82
C PRO A 161 1.69 -6.79 -9.39
N ALA A 162 0.93 -7.34 -8.43
CA ALA A 162 1.36 -7.43 -7.04
C ALA A 162 2.68 -8.21 -6.95
N GLU A 163 3.63 -7.68 -6.18
CA GLU A 163 4.90 -8.36 -5.95
C GLU A 163 4.74 -9.44 -4.88
N TYR A 164 5.75 -10.32 -4.78
CA TYR A 164 5.76 -11.34 -3.72
C TYR A 164 5.70 -10.70 -2.32
N SER A 165 6.32 -9.53 -2.14
CA SER A 165 6.29 -8.76 -0.89
C SER A 165 4.87 -8.37 -0.49
N ASP A 166 4.07 -7.86 -1.42
CA ASP A 166 2.67 -7.54 -1.20
C ASP A 166 1.88 -8.78 -0.78
N MET A 167 2.03 -9.87 -1.54
CA MET A 167 1.34 -11.12 -1.23
C MET A 167 1.71 -11.66 0.15
N LYS A 168 2.99 -11.56 0.54
CA LYS A 168 3.47 -11.99 1.84
C LYS A 168 2.96 -11.11 2.98
N ILE A 169 2.92 -9.79 2.81
CA ILE A 169 2.33 -8.86 3.78
C ILE A 169 0.86 -9.20 4.03
N LEU A 170 0.08 -9.41 2.97
CA LEU A 170 -1.34 -9.77 3.11
C LEU A 170 -1.52 -11.12 3.82
N SER A 171 -0.65 -12.08 3.51
CA SER A 171 -0.68 -13.42 4.11
C SER A 171 -0.35 -13.38 5.60
N GLN A 172 0.63 -12.59 6.01
CA GLN A 172 0.97 -12.38 7.42
C GLN A 172 -0.16 -11.66 8.16
N ALA A 173 -0.75 -10.63 7.56
CA ALA A 173 -1.90 -9.94 8.14
C ALA A 173 -3.08 -10.90 8.37
N LYS A 174 -3.36 -11.79 7.41
CA LYS A 174 -4.42 -12.78 7.55
C LYS A 174 -4.12 -13.82 8.63
N TYR A 175 -2.88 -14.31 8.69
CA TYR A 175 -2.45 -15.22 9.74
C TYR A 175 -2.67 -14.60 11.13
N LEU A 176 -2.22 -13.36 11.32
CA LEU A 176 -2.38 -12.63 12.58
C LEU A 176 -3.85 -12.40 12.91
N LEU A 177 -4.67 -11.98 11.94
CA LEU A 177 -6.11 -11.82 12.14
C LEU A 177 -6.77 -13.13 12.64
N ASP A 178 -6.43 -14.26 12.04
CA ASP A 178 -6.97 -15.56 12.48
C ASP A 178 -6.52 -15.91 13.89
N LEU A 179 -5.25 -15.65 14.21
CA LEU A 179 -4.71 -15.86 15.55
C LEU A 179 -5.46 -14.99 16.58
N TYR A 180 -5.58 -13.68 16.34
CA TYR A 180 -6.28 -12.77 17.27
C TYR A 180 -7.75 -13.13 17.45
N LYS A 181 -8.44 -13.53 16.37
CA LYS A 181 -9.83 -14.00 16.48
C LYS A 181 -9.95 -15.26 17.34
N GLN A 182 -8.98 -16.16 17.26
CA GLN A 182 -8.94 -17.38 18.08
C GLN A 182 -8.59 -17.09 19.54
N THR A 183 -7.64 -16.19 19.80
CA THR A 183 -7.11 -15.96 21.14
C THR A 183 -7.89 -14.94 21.96
N GLU A 184 -8.35 -13.85 21.34
CA GLU A 184 -9.00 -12.75 22.05
C GLU A 184 -10.52 -12.86 22.06
N GLY A 185 -11.10 -13.64 21.14
CA GLY A 185 -12.55 -13.88 21.06
C GLY A 185 -13.35 -12.61 20.73
N GLY A 186 -13.91 -12.52 19.53
CA GLY A 186 -14.81 -11.42 19.15
C GLY A 186 -14.65 -10.93 17.71
N THR A 187 -15.26 -9.78 17.43
CA THR A 187 -15.16 -9.04 16.16
C THR A 187 -13.87 -8.22 16.14
N VAL A 188 -12.75 -8.87 15.82
CA VAL A 188 -11.48 -8.19 15.53
C VAL A 188 -11.54 -7.61 14.12
N GLU A 189 -11.37 -6.31 14.00
CA GLU A 189 -11.19 -5.65 12.71
C GLU A 189 -9.71 -5.43 12.43
N PHE A 190 -9.24 -5.92 11.28
CA PHE A 190 -7.85 -5.77 10.87
C PHE A 190 -7.72 -4.77 9.73
N TYR A 191 -6.72 -3.90 9.82
CA TYR A 191 -6.47 -2.86 8.83
C TYR A 191 -5.07 -2.98 8.24
N ILE A 192 -4.95 -2.81 6.93
CA ILE A 192 -3.68 -2.51 6.26
C ILE A 192 -3.76 -1.06 5.80
N ALA A 193 -2.87 -0.22 6.32
CA ALA A 193 -2.68 1.16 5.89
C ALA A 193 -1.53 1.22 4.88
N SER A 194 -1.81 1.57 3.62
CA SER A 194 -0.79 1.62 2.57
C SER A 194 -0.99 2.79 1.61
N CYS A 195 0.11 3.27 1.01
CA CYS A 195 0.04 4.21 -0.10
C CYS A 195 0.11 3.50 -1.47
N ASP A 196 0.23 2.17 -1.47
CA ASP A 196 0.24 1.34 -2.67
C ASP A 196 -1.18 1.09 -3.19
N TYR A 197 -1.37 1.13 -4.50
CA TYR A 197 -2.64 0.82 -5.16
C TYR A 197 -3.02 -0.67 -5.09
N HIS A 198 -2.10 -1.56 -4.71
CA HIS A 198 -2.44 -2.97 -4.38
C HIS A 198 -3.22 -3.12 -3.07
N PHE A 199 -3.08 -2.15 -2.16
CA PHE A 199 -3.73 -2.14 -0.84
C PHE A 199 -4.57 -0.89 -0.58
N SER A 200 -4.62 0.07 -1.50
CA SER A 200 -5.42 1.28 -1.32
C SER A 200 -6.34 1.53 -2.50
N PRO A 201 -7.60 1.98 -2.24
CA PRO A 201 -8.51 2.41 -3.29
C PRO A 201 -7.88 3.43 -4.23
N VAL A 202 -8.18 3.38 -5.52
CA VAL A 202 -7.72 4.42 -6.46
C VAL A 202 -8.81 5.48 -6.59
N LYS A 203 -8.51 6.70 -6.16
CA LYS A 203 -9.41 7.86 -6.25
C LYS A 203 -9.09 8.72 -7.47
N ARG A 204 -10.09 9.03 -8.30
CA ARG A 204 -9.99 9.95 -9.45
C ARG A 204 -11.20 10.87 -9.47
N GLY A 205 -11.04 12.07 -8.90
CA GLY A 205 -12.16 13.02 -8.73
C GLY A 205 -13.25 12.43 -7.84
N ALA A 206 -14.49 12.37 -8.35
CA ALA A 206 -15.62 11.78 -7.63
C ALA A 206 -15.65 10.24 -7.68
N PHE A 207 -14.78 9.59 -8.47
CA PHE A 207 -14.78 8.15 -8.64
C PHE A 207 -13.77 7.47 -7.74
N ILE A 208 -14.15 6.31 -7.19
CA ILE A 208 -13.29 5.48 -6.36
C ILE A 208 -13.36 4.04 -6.89
N SER A 209 -12.22 3.51 -7.31
CA SER A 209 -12.05 2.11 -7.69
C SER A 209 -11.59 1.33 -6.47
N LYS A 210 -12.39 0.31 -6.07
CA LYS A 210 -12.20 -0.51 -4.86
C LYS A 210 -12.17 -2.01 -5.12
N GLN A 211 -12.18 -2.44 -6.37
CA GLN A 211 -12.32 -3.85 -6.74
C GLN A 211 -11.29 -4.78 -6.10
N VAL A 212 -10.04 -4.32 -5.94
CA VAL A 212 -8.97 -5.12 -5.33
C VAL A 212 -9.15 -5.15 -3.81
N THR A 213 -9.36 -3.99 -3.20
CA THR A 213 -9.55 -3.85 -1.74
C THR A 213 -10.83 -4.55 -1.26
N ASP A 214 -11.90 -4.53 -2.05
CA ASP A 214 -13.16 -5.21 -1.76
C ASP A 214 -13.00 -6.73 -1.86
N LYS A 215 -12.21 -7.22 -2.83
CA LYS A 215 -11.89 -8.64 -2.96
C LYS A 215 -11.05 -9.11 -1.76
N ILE A 216 -10.02 -8.34 -1.38
CA ILE A 216 -9.21 -8.61 -0.18
C ILE A 216 -10.10 -8.70 1.06
N TYR A 217 -11.00 -7.73 1.26
CA TYR A 217 -11.94 -7.77 2.39
C TYR A 217 -12.85 -8.99 2.33
N SER A 218 -13.44 -9.30 1.16
CA SER A 218 -14.37 -10.42 1.04
C SER A 218 -13.74 -11.80 1.30
N GLU A 219 -12.45 -11.98 0.97
CA GLU A 219 -11.78 -13.27 1.11
C GLU A 219 -10.99 -13.43 2.41
N PHE A 220 -10.45 -12.32 2.91
CA PHE A 220 -9.50 -12.31 4.02
C PHE A 220 -10.00 -11.52 5.23
N ASP A 221 -11.11 -10.78 5.12
CA ASP A 221 -11.68 -9.96 6.19
C ASP A 221 -10.70 -8.88 6.70
N ILE A 222 -9.88 -8.36 5.78
CA ILE A 222 -8.90 -7.29 6.04
C ILE A 222 -9.35 -6.03 5.30
N LYS A 223 -9.43 -4.92 6.03
CA LYS A 223 -9.79 -3.61 5.47
C LYS A 223 -8.54 -2.87 5.04
N CYS A 224 -8.42 -2.59 3.75
CA CYS A 224 -7.24 -1.96 3.17
C CYS A 224 -7.58 -0.53 2.71
N ASN A 225 -6.88 0.48 3.22
CA ASN A 225 -7.13 1.90 2.92
C ASN A 225 -5.84 2.75 3.04
N PHE A 226 -5.93 4.01 2.60
CA PHE A 226 -4.85 4.97 2.82
C PHE A 226 -4.64 5.29 4.31
N PRO A 227 -3.41 5.65 4.73
CA PRO A 227 -3.12 5.91 6.13
C PRO A 227 -3.97 7.02 6.77
N ASP A 228 -4.36 8.05 6.03
CA ASP A 228 -5.23 9.13 6.49
C ASP A 228 -6.67 8.66 6.77
N GLU A 229 -7.20 7.77 5.92
CA GLU A 229 -8.51 7.16 6.13
C GLU A 229 -8.51 6.23 7.35
N VAL A 230 -7.48 5.39 7.48
CA VAL A 230 -7.31 4.52 8.66
C VAL A 230 -7.19 5.36 9.93
N LEU A 231 -6.40 6.44 9.89
CA LEU A 231 -6.29 7.38 11.00
C LEU A 231 -7.66 7.98 11.41
N ASN A 232 -8.46 8.37 10.42
CA ASN A 232 -9.79 8.93 10.69
C ASN A 232 -10.77 7.91 11.28
N ILE A 233 -10.65 6.64 10.91
CA ILE A 233 -11.41 5.54 11.52
C ILE A 233 -10.96 5.36 12.97
N LEU A 234 -9.66 5.20 13.19
CA LEU A 234 -9.09 5.01 14.52
C LEU A 234 -9.45 6.17 15.47
N LYS A 235 -9.39 7.41 15.01
CA LYS A 235 -9.81 8.59 15.80
C LYS A 235 -11.28 8.58 16.23
N LYS A 236 -12.15 7.83 15.56
CA LYS A 236 -13.56 7.68 15.95
C LYS A 236 -13.75 6.57 16.97
N GLU A 237 -13.03 5.46 16.81
CA GLU A 237 -13.10 4.29 17.70
C GLU A 237 -12.39 4.50 19.05
N ILE A 238 -11.36 5.35 19.08
CA ILE A 238 -10.46 5.53 20.24
C ILE A 238 -10.90 6.67 21.17
N LYS A 239 -11.92 7.45 20.80
CA LYS A 239 -12.52 8.47 21.68
C LYS A 239 -13.20 7.84 22.89
#